data_AF-A0A0K8U4J7-F1
#
_entry.id   AF-A0A0K8U4J7-F1
#
_cell.length_a   1.000
_cell.length_b   1.000
_cell.length_c   1.000
_cell.angle_alpha   90.00
_cell.angle_beta   90.00
_cell.angle_gamma   90.00
#
_symmetry.space_group_name_H-M   'P 1'
#
loop_
_entity.id
_entity.type
_entity.pdbx_description
1 polymer ?
#
loop_
_entity_poly.entity_id
_entity_poly.type
_entity_poly.pdbx_seq_one_letter_code
_entity_poly.pdbx_strand_id
1 'polypeptide(L)'
;MEYFQKYFPEDHFQNAAFFTNKYHLSQHGCLLNATAADIKNLYGLHIIMGCLAYPRVRMYWSEGFGLAQIKNAMTRDKFFTLRNSLHFVDTLQPPVNKLFKIQPVINCVRSRCEALATEITDYSIDEQMIPFTGRTFSDTGLGVGPSTVIRLTKHLPKGSFLYFDRYFTTIPLLEKLLELGYKATGTIALNRLPLQRMDFPLDRNMHRGE
;
A
#
# COMPACT_ATOMS: atom_id res chain seq x y z
N MET A 1 -6.82 20.87 2.07
CA MET A 1 -6.82 20.25 0.72
C MET A 1 -5.45 20.34 0.05
N GLU A 2 -4.71 21.45 0.21
CA GLU A 2 -3.40 21.67 -0.44
C GLU A 2 -2.38 20.56 -0.23
N TYR A 3 -2.24 20.01 0.98
CA TYR A 3 -1.32 18.89 1.24
C TYR A 3 -1.66 17.64 0.42
N PHE A 4 -2.94 17.30 0.31
CA PHE A 4 -3.39 16.13 -0.44
C PHE A 4 -3.12 16.28 -1.94
N GLN A 5 -3.28 17.49 -2.48
CA GLN A 5 -2.98 17.82 -3.88
C GLN A 5 -1.48 17.67 -4.22
N LYS A 6 -0.59 17.77 -3.22
CA LYS A 6 0.84 17.47 -3.42
C LYS A 6 1.11 15.99 -3.67
N TYR A 7 0.25 15.09 -3.17
CA TYR A 7 0.34 13.66 -3.44
C TYR A 7 -0.43 13.29 -4.71
N PHE A 8 -1.61 13.86 -4.91
CA PHE A 8 -2.48 13.56 -6.05
C PHE A 8 -2.80 14.86 -6.82
N PRO A 9 -2.02 15.19 -7.88
CA PRO A 9 -2.27 16.38 -8.70
C PRO A 9 -3.52 16.22 -9.59
N GLU A 10 -3.95 17.30 -10.24
CA GLU A 10 -5.16 17.28 -11.08
C GLU A 10 -5.11 16.22 -12.18
N ASP A 11 -3.96 16.10 -12.85
CA ASP A 11 -3.76 15.16 -13.95
C ASP A 11 -3.97 13.71 -13.51
N HIS A 12 -3.72 13.38 -12.23
CA HIS A 12 -4.04 12.04 -11.70
C HIS A 12 -5.55 11.78 -11.77
N PHE A 13 -6.39 12.74 -11.38
CA PHE A 13 -7.84 12.59 -11.41
C PHE A 13 -8.39 12.59 -12.84
N GLN A 14 -7.80 13.38 -13.74
CA GLN A 14 -8.16 13.38 -15.15
C GLN A 14 -7.84 12.03 -15.81
N ASN A 15 -6.63 11.50 -15.59
CA ASN A 15 -6.23 10.19 -16.10
C ASN A 15 -7.07 9.06 -15.50
N ALA A 16 -7.34 9.09 -14.20
CA ALA A 16 -8.22 8.12 -13.55
C ALA A 16 -9.63 8.14 -14.14
N ALA A 17 -10.20 9.33 -14.39
CA ALA A 17 -11.50 9.46 -15.03
C ALA A 17 -11.49 8.88 -16.46
N PHE A 18 -10.45 9.18 -17.24
CA PHE A 18 -10.28 8.64 -18.60
C PHE A 18 -10.24 7.10 -18.60
N PHE A 19 -9.36 6.49 -17.81
CA PHE A 19 -9.22 5.03 -17.79
C PHE A 19 -10.42 4.32 -17.17
N THR A 20 -11.08 4.94 -16.19
CA THR A 20 -12.34 4.46 -15.61
C THR A 20 -13.45 4.40 -16.67
N ASN A 21 -13.61 5.47 -17.46
CA ASN A 21 -14.58 5.49 -18.57
C ASN A 21 -14.23 4.46 -19.65
N LYS A 22 -12.96 4.38 -20.05
CA LYS A 22 -12.49 3.41 -21.06
C LYS A 22 -12.78 1.97 -20.62
N TYR A 23 -12.46 1.63 -19.37
CA TYR A 23 -12.75 0.31 -18.82
C TYR A 23 -14.26 0.03 -18.80
N HIS A 24 -15.07 0.96 -18.26
CA HIS A 24 -16.51 0.76 -18.16
C HIS A 24 -17.15 0.52 -19.53
N LEU A 25 -16.77 1.31 -20.54
CA LEU A 25 -17.24 1.13 -21.91
C LEU A 25 -16.87 -0.25 -22.46
N SER A 26 -15.65 -0.71 -22.21
CA SER A 26 -15.20 -2.04 -22.67
C SER A 26 -15.96 -3.20 -22.03
N GLN A 27 -16.38 -3.06 -20.77
CA GLN A 27 -17.04 -4.14 -20.02
C GLN A 27 -18.56 -4.14 -20.17
N HIS A 28 -19.17 -2.96 -20.31
CA HIS A 28 -20.63 -2.80 -20.24
C HIS A 28 -21.24 -2.31 -21.55
N GLY A 29 -20.44 -1.85 -22.51
CA GLY A 29 -20.92 -1.33 -23.79
C GLY A 29 -21.64 0.02 -23.69
N CYS A 30 -21.56 0.71 -22.55
CA CYS A 30 -22.18 2.02 -22.33
C CYS A 30 -21.20 3.02 -21.71
N LEU A 31 -21.52 4.31 -21.84
CA LEU A 31 -20.69 5.39 -21.30
C LEU A 31 -21.02 5.65 -19.83
N LEU A 32 -19.98 5.70 -18.99
CA LEU A 32 -20.11 6.09 -17.59
C LEU A 32 -20.10 7.61 -17.38
N ASN A 33 -19.45 8.35 -18.28
CA ASN A 33 -19.28 9.82 -18.21
C ASN A 33 -18.70 10.31 -16.87
N ALA A 34 -17.79 9.53 -16.28
CA ALA A 34 -17.07 9.91 -15.07
C ALA A 34 -16.16 11.12 -15.35
N THR A 35 -16.20 12.11 -14.47
CA THR A 35 -15.32 13.29 -14.52
C THR A 35 -14.20 13.21 -13.47
N ALA A 36 -13.17 14.05 -13.60
CA ALA A 36 -12.16 14.19 -12.55
C ALA A 36 -12.78 14.59 -11.20
N ALA A 37 -13.84 15.41 -11.21
CA ALA A 37 -14.60 15.77 -10.02
C ALA A 37 -15.30 14.56 -9.38
N ASP A 38 -15.84 13.64 -10.18
CA ASP A 38 -16.42 12.40 -9.67
C ASP A 38 -15.37 11.50 -9.00
N ILE A 39 -14.17 11.39 -9.57
CA ILE A 39 -13.08 10.64 -8.95
C ILE A 39 -12.64 11.29 -7.64
N LYS A 40 -12.51 12.63 -7.59
CA LYS A 40 -12.21 13.36 -6.35
C LYS A 40 -13.27 13.13 -5.27
N ASN A 41 -14.55 13.21 -5.64
CA ASN A 41 -15.65 12.92 -4.72
C ASN A 41 -15.55 11.48 -4.21
N LEU A 42 -15.26 10.50 -5.08
CA LEU A 42 -15.06 9.11 -4.66
C LEU A 42 -13.92 8.97 -3.63
N TYR A 43 -12.79 9.65 -3.83
CA TYR A 43 -11.68 9.67 -2.85
C TYR A 43 -12.11 10.32 -1.53
N GLY A 44 -12.75 11.49 -1.58
CA GLY A 44 -13.24 12.19 -0.40
C GLY A 44 -14.25 11.36 0.41
N LEU A 45 -15.16 10.67 -0.28
CA LEU A 45 -16.09 9.74 0.35
C LEU A 45 -15.34 8.60 1.04
N HIS A 46 -14.36 7.96 0.40
CA HIS A 46 -13.57 6.90 1.03
C HIS A 46 -12.77 7.38 2.25
N ILE A 47 -12.25 8.62 2.24
CA ILE A 47 -11.57 9.21 3.40
C ILE A 47 -12.56 9.35 4.57
N ILE A 48 -13.74 9.95 4.33
CA ILE A 48 -14.78 10.10 5.37
C ILE A 48 -15.20 8.72 5.91
N MET A 49 -15.40 7.75 5.01
CA MET A 49 -15.80 6.40 5.40
C MET A 49 -14.73 5.67 6.22
N GLY A 50 -13.45 5.94 5.95
CA GLY A 50 -12.34 5.40 6.75
C GLY A 50 -12.30 6.00 8.15
N CYS A 51 -12.65 7.27 8.32
CA CYS A 51 -12.72 7.92 9.63
C CYS A 51 -13.93 7.47 10.46
N LEU A 52 -15.10 7.27 9.83
CA LEU A 52 -16.35 6.96 10.53
C LEU A 52 -16.63 5.46 10.67
N ALA A 53 -16.14 4.66 9.73
CA ALA A 53 -16.18 3.19 9.77
C ALA A 53 -17.57 2.57 10.03
N TYR A 54 -18.64 3.10 9.41
CA TYR A 54 -19.97 2.48 9.52
C TYR A 54 -19.96 1.00 9.10
N PRO A 55 -20.72 0.12 9.79
CA PRO A 55 -20.69 -1.32 9.52
C PRO A 55 -21.06 -1.71 8.09
N ARG A 56 -21.86 -0.89 7.40
CA ARG A 56 -22.27 -1.13 6.01
C ARG A 56 -22.19 0.17 5.22
N VAL A 57 -21.50 0.13 4.07
CA VAL A 57 -21.31 1.30 3.19
C VAL A 57 -22.64 1.94 2.77
N ARG A 58 -23.71 1.16 2.59
CA ARG A 58 -25.03 1.70 2.22
C ARG A 58 -25.65 2.61 3.30
N MET A 59 -25.23 2.48 4.56
CA MET A 59 -25.76 3.30 5.67
C MET A 59 -25.44 4.79 5.50
N TYR A 60 -24.35 5.13 4.82
CA TYR A 60 -24.00 6.53 4.54
C TYR A 60 -25.06 7.29 3.71
N TRP A 61 -25.96 6.55 3.02
CA TRP A 61 -27.10 7.11 2.29
C TRP A 61 -28.46 6.78 2.91
N SER A 62 -28.50 6.04 4.02
CA SER A 62 -29.76 5.65 4.67
C SER A 62 -30.47 6.82 5.36
N GLU A 63 -31.77 6.69 5.60
CA GLU A 63 -32.50 7.61 6.46
C GLU A 63 -32.06 7.45 7.92
N GLY A 64 -32.04 8.54 8.69
CA GLY A 64 -31.58 8.56 10.09
C GLY A 64 -30.06 8.54 10.27
N PHE A 65 -29.31 7.72 9.52
CA PHE A 65 -27.86 7.57 9.70
C PHE A 65 -27.01 8.20 8.59
N GLY A 66 -27.61 8.50 7.44
CA GLY A 66 -26.87 9.04 6.30
C GLY A 66 -26.40 10.47 6.50
N LEU A 67 -25.25 10.79 5.93
CA LEU A 67 -24.58 12.08 6.12
C LEU A 67 -24.89 13.01 4.94
N ALA A 68 -25.34 14.23 5.24
CA ALA A 68 -25.70 15.21 4.21
C ALA A 68 -24.51 15.47 3.25
N GLN A 69 -23.29 15.56 3.78
CA GLN A 69 -22.06 15.75 3.01
C GLN A 69 -21.83 14.62 2.00
N ILE A 70 -22.15 13.37 2.37
CA ILE A 70 -22.01 12.22 1.47
C ILE A 70 -23.14 12.20 0.43
N LYS A 71 -24.40 12.37 0.88
CA LYS A 71 -25.57 12.37 0.01
C LYS A 71 -25.52 13.48 -1.05
N ASN A 72 -25.05 14.66 -0.66
CA ASN A 72 -24.95 15.82 -1.54
C ASN A 72 -23.77 15.71 -2.52
N ALA A 73 -22.68 15.03 -2.14
CA ALA A 73 -21.51 14.87 -3.01
C ALA A 73 -21.73 13.85 -4.13
N MET A 74 -22.43 12.75 -3.85
CA MET A 74 -22.66 11.68 -4.83
C MET A 74 -23.84 10.80 -4.43
N THR A 75 -24.65 10.36 -5.41
CA THR A 75 -25.68 9.36 -5.15
C THR A 75 -25.06 8.01 -4.82
N ARG A 76 -25.77 7.20 -4.01
CA ARG A 76 -25.34 5.85 -3.63
C ARG A 76 -24.99 5.00 -4.84
N ASP A 77 -25.86 5.01 -5.85
CA ASP A 77 -25.71 4.13 -7.01
C ASP A 77 -24.54 4.59 -7.88
N LYS A 78 -24.35 5.90 -8.07
CA LYS A 78 -23.16 6.43 -8.75
C LYS A 78 -21.86 6.07 -8.02
N PHE A 79 -21.85 6.09 -6.69
CA PHE A 79 -20.72 5.64 -5.88
C PHE A 79 -20.36 4.18 -6.16
N PHE A 80 -21.34 3.26 -6.10
CA PHE A 80 -21.06 1.83 -6.35
C PHE A 80 -20.63 1.57 -7.80
N THR A 81 -21.25 2.24 -8.77
CA THR A 81 -20.85 2.12 -10.18
C THR A 81 -19.41 2.59 -10.40
N LEU A 82 -19.06 3.80 -9.91
CA LEU A 82 -17.69 4.32 -10.01
C LEU A 82 -16.69 3.43 -9.29
N ARG A 83 -16.99 3.01 -8.06
CA ARG A 83 -16.13 2.12 -7.27
C ARG A 83 -15.83 0.81 -8.00
N ASN A 84 -16.82 0.23 -8.67
CA ASN A 84 -16.65 -1.03 -9.40
C ASN A 84 -15.93 -0.86 -10.74
N SER A 85 -15.93 0.35 -11.31
CA SER A 85 -15.31 0.64 -12.60
C SER A 85 -13.97 1.38 -12.50
N LEU A 86 -13.54 1.77 -11.29
CA LEU A 86 -12.36 2.59 -11.06
C LEU A 86 -11.09 1.93 -11.62
N HIS A 87 -10.45 2.59 -12.59
CA HIS A 87 -9.20 2.14 -13.22
C HIS A 87 -8.23 3.31 -13.41
N PHE A 88 -6.94 3.02 -13.31
CA PHE A 88 -5.87 4.01 -13.42
C PHE A 88 -4.96 3.83 -14.64
N VAL A 89 -5.14 2.72 -15.37
CA VAL A 89 -4.34 2.36 -16.55
C VAL A 89 -5.22 1.73 -17.60
N ASP A 90 -4.70 1.63 -18.83
CA ASP A 90 -5.31 0.84 -19.88
C ASP A 90 -5.14 -0.66 -19.60
N THR A 91 -6.24 -1.36 -19.35
CA THR A 91 -6.23 -2.81 -19.05
C THR A 91 -6.01 -3.68 -20.28
N LEU A 92 -6.06 -3.10 -21.49
CA LEU A 92 -5.79 -3.82 -22.73
C LEU A 92 -4.28 -3.94 -23.02
N GLN A 93 -3.45 -3.15 -22.33
CA GLN A 93 -2.00 -3.23 -22.47
C GLN A 93 -1.41 -4.34 -21.59
N PRO A 94 -0.35 -5.01 -22.06
CA PRO A 94 0.31 -6.06 -21.29
C PRO A 94 0.91 -5.51 -19.98
N PRO A 95 0.86 -6.29 -18.88
CA PRO A 95 1.34 -5.83 -17.58
C PRO A 95 2.87 -5.69 -17.57
N VAL A 96 3.36 -4.48 -17.31
CA VAL A 96 4.80 -4.23 -17.12
C VAL A 96 5.34 -4.80 -15.80
N ASN A 97 4.48 -4.94 -14.79
CA ASN A 97 4.78 -5.55 -13.51
C ASN A 97 3.48 -5.97 -12.80
N LYS A 98 3.57 -6.69 -11.68
CA LYS A 98 2.39 -7.20 -10.93
C LYS A 98 1.43 -6.13 -10.41
N LEU A 99 1.93 -4.94 -10.08
CA LEU A 99 1.15 -3.83 -9.53
C LEU A 99 0.77 -2.79 -10.59
N PHE A 100 0.97 -3.09 -11.88
CA PHE A 100 0.78 -2.13 -12.97
C PHE A 100 -0.58 -1.41 -12.91
N LYS A 101 -1.65 -2.11 -12.51
CA LYS A 101 -3.01 -1.56 -12.39
C LYS A 101 -3.13 -0.35 -11.45
N ILE A 102 -2.30 -0.32 -10.40
CA ILE A 102 -2.30 0.75 -9.39
C ILE A 102 -0.98 1.54 -9.39
N GLN A 103 -0.09 1.26 -10.32
CA GLN A 103 1.23 1.90 -10.38
C GLN A 103 1.14 3.44 -10.45
N PRO A 104 0.17 4.06 -11.16
CA PRO A 104 0.01 5.52 -11.13
C PRO A 104 -0.24 6.08 -9.72
N VAL A 105 -1.05 5.40 -8.92
CA VAL A 105 -1.32 5.79 -7.51
C VAL A 105 -0.06 5.64 -6.67
N ILE A 106 0.67 4.53 -6.82
CA ILE A 106 1.93 4.29 -6.11
C ILE A 106 2.96 5.37 -6.46
N ASN A 107 3.07 5.72 -7.75
CA ASN A 107 4.01 6.72 -8.23
C ASN A 107 3.68 8.11 -7.68
N CYS A 108 2.40 8.50 -7.68
CA CYS A 108 1.94 9.75 -7.08
C CYS A 108 2.42 9.90 -5.63
N VAL A 109 2.21 8.87 -4.80
CA VAL A 109 2.65 8.90 -3.40
C VAL A 109 4.16 8.88 -3.28
N ARG A 110 4.85 8.00 -4.02
CA ARG A 110 6.31 7.88 -4.00
C ARG A 110 6.99 9.19 -4.37
N SER A 111 6.62 9.78 -5.51
CA SER A 111 7.21 11.03 -5.99
C SER A 111 7.05 12.15 -4.99
N ARG A 112 5.91 12.21 -4.28
CA ARG A 112 5.76 13.20 -3.22
C ARG A 112 6.64 12.91 -2.00
N CYS A 113 6.72 11.66 -1.55
CA CYS A 113 7.60 11.27 -0.44
C CYS A 113 9.07 11.56 -0.75
N GLU A 114 9.53 11.27 -1.97
CA GLU A 114 10.91 11.55 -2.42
C GLU A 114 11.24 13.05 -2.48
N ALA A 115 10.23 13.90 -2.70
CA ALA A 115 10.38 15.35 -2.70
C ALA A 115 10.37 15.97 -1.29
N LEU A 116 10.15 15.20 -0.23
CA LEU A 116 10.25 15.68 1.15
C LEU A 116 11.71 15.67 1.58
N ALA A 117 12.15 16.75 2.23
CA ALA A 117 13.49 16.79 2.80
C ALA A 117 13.61 15.70 3.89
N THR A 118 14.69 14.92 3.81
CA THR A 118 15.06 13.92 4.81
C THR A 118 16.35 14.34 5.48
N GLU A 119 16.39 14.32 6.81
CA GLU A 119 17.59 14.62 7.59
C GLU A 119 18.35 13.35 7.95
N ILE A 120 19.61 13.47 8.36
CA ILE A 120 20.36 12.33 8.90
C ILE A 120 19.91 12.12 10.34
N THR A 121 18.99 11.20 10.54
CA THR A 121 18.39 10.85 11.84
C THR A 121 17.97 9.37 11.86
N ASP A 122 17.36 8.93 12.93
CA ASP A 122 16.88 7.56 13.11
C ASP A 122 15.58 7.32 12.34
N TYR A 123 15.55 6.24 11.54
CA TYR A 123 14.38 5.82 10.77
C TYR A 123 13.95 4.41 11.18
N SER A 124 12.64 4.23 11.39
CA SER A 124 12.03 2.90 11.55
C SER A 124 11.52 2.38 10.21
N ILE A 125 11.82 1.13 9.89
CA ILE A 125 11.23 0.42 8.76
C ILE A 125 10.31 -0.65 9.32
N ASP A 126 9.05 -0.59 8.89
CA ASP A 126 8.04 -1.57 9.28
C ASP A 126 7.20 -1.95 8.06
N GLU A 127 6.51 -3.07 8.15
CA GLU A 127 5.56 -3.50 7.14
C GLU A 127 4.13 -3.35 7.63
N GLN A 128 3.32 -2.74 6.77
CA GLN A 128 1.88 -2.69 6.98
C GLN A 128 1.21 -3.74 6.09
N MET A 129 0.56 -4.71 6.73
CA MET A 129 -0.34 -5.62 6.02
C MET A 129 -1.68 -4.94 5.77
N ILE A 130 -2.14 -4.98 4.52
CA ILE A 130 -3.51 -4.62 4.16
C ILE A 130 -4.29 -5.93 4.01
N PRO A 131 -5.22 -6.25 4.94
CA PRO A 131 -5.98 -7.48 4.87
C PRO A 131 -6.75 -7.57 3.55
N PHE A 132 -6.48 -8.61 2.77
CA PHE A 132 -7.14 -8.87 1.50
C PHE A 132 -7.30 -10.37 1.31
N THR A 133 -8.55 -10.83 1.17
CA THR A 133 -8.91 -12.24 1.01
C THR A 133 -9.15 -12.65 -0.45
N GLY A 134 -8.95 -11.73 -1.39
CA GLY A 134 -9.03 -12.03 -2.83
C GLY A 134 -7.77 -12.70 -3.36
N ARG A 135 -7.81 -13.12 -4.63
CA ARG A 135 -6.65 -13.73 -5.29
C ARG A 135 -5.62 -12.66 -5.65
N THR A 136 -4.35 -12.89 -5.31
CA THR A 136 -3.21 -12.02 -5.64
C THR A 136 -2.17 -12.79 -6.45
N PHE A 137 -1.21 -12.06 -7.06
CA PHE A 137 -0.14 -12.66 -7.85
C PHE A 137 0.92 -13.32 -6.94
N SER A 138 1.02 -14.65 -6.94
CA SER A 138 2.14 -15.39 -6.32
C SER A 138 3.45 -15.09 -7.08
N ASP A 139 4.55 -14.69 -6.41
CA ASP A 139 5.91 -14.88 -6.96
C ASP A 139 7.02 -14.61 -5.92
N THR A 140 8.19 -15.13 -6.31
CA THR A 140 9.58 -14.97 -5.89
C THR A 140 10.06 -15.96 -4.83
N GLY A 141 10.97 -16.85 -5.25
CA GLY A 141 11.55 -17.95 -4.48
C GLY A 141 12.40 -17.57 -3.26
N LEU A 142 12.47 -16.28 -2.89
CA LEU A 142 13.01 -15.78 -1.62
C LEU A 142 11.94 -15.59 -0.53
N GLY A 143 10.66 -15.64 -0.90
CA GLY A 143 9.56 -15.24 -0.04
C GLY A 143 9.33 -13.73 -0.01
N VAL A 144 8.13 -13.35 0.44
CA VAL A 144 7.60 -11.98 0.33
C VAL A 144 8.37 -10.97 1.21
N GLY A 145 8.69 -11.32 2.46
CA GLY A 145 9.32 -10.42 3.42
C GLY A 145 10.72 -9.94 3.02
N PRO A 146 11.71 -10.83 2.80
CA PRO A 146 13.07 -10.44 2.42
C PRO A 146 13.13 -9.59 1.14
N SER A 147 12.26 -9.90 0.17
CA SER A 147 12.15 -9.14 -1.09
C SER A 147 11.65 -7.71 -0.87
N THR A 148 10.75 -7.49 0.09
CA THR A 148 10.25 -6.16 0.45
C THR A 148 11.35 -5.32 1.10
N VAL A 149 12.08 -5.87 2.07
CA VAL A 149 13.17 -5.15 2.74
C VAL A 149 14.22 -4.69 1.73
N ILE A 150 14.71 -5.57 0.86
CA ILE A 150 15.70 -5.20 -0.19
C ILE A 150 15.17 -4.12 -1.13
N ARG A 151 13.86 -4.10 -1.42
CA ARG A 151 13.29 -3.08 -2.30
C ARG A 151 13.21 -1.71 -1.62
N LEU A 152 12.86 -1.68 -0.34
CA LEU A 152 12.77 -0.43 0.43
C LEU A 152 14.15 0.22 0.64
N THR A 153 15.20 -0.58 0.78
CA THR A 153 16.56 -0.07 1.04
C THR A 153 17.20 0.64 -0.15
N LYS A 154 16.75 0.39 -1.38
CA LYS A 154 17.27 1.05 -2.60
C LYS A 154 17.21 2.58 -2.57
N HIS A 155 16.29 3.14 -1.78
CA HIS A 155 16.10 4.58 -1.68
C HIS A 155 16.77 5.19 -0.44
N LEU A 156 17.46 4.37 0.36
CA LEU A 156 18.14 4.83 1.57
C LEU A 156 19.62 5.13 1.28
N PRO A 157 20.22 6.16 1.92
CA PRO A 157 21.65 6.43 1.81
C PRO A 157 22.49 5.23 2.25
N LYS A 158 23.54 4.90 1.50
CA LYS A 158 24.48 3.83 1.88
C LYS A 158 25.16 4.17 3.20
N GLY A 159 25.43 3.15 4.03
CA GLY A 159 25.95 3.33 5.39
C GLY A 159 24.88 3.50 6.48
N SER A 160 23.59 3.56 6.11
CA SER A 160 22.48 3.56 7.06
C SER A 160 22.42 2.26 7.88
N PHE A 161 21.95 2.38 9.12
CA PHE A 161 21.59 1.24 9.97
C PHE A 161 20.09 0.94 9.84
N LEU A 162 19.77 -0.32 9.57
CA LEU A 162 18.42 -0.79 9.32
C LEU A 162 17.93 -1.64 10.50
N TYR A 163 16.71 -1.37 10.94
CA TYR A 163 16.02 -2.15 11.95
C TYR A 163 14.72 -2.66 11.34
N PHE A 164 14.41 -3.94 11.53
CA PHE A 164 13.17 -4.56 11.06
C PHE A 164 12.72 -5.67 12.00
N ASP A 165 11.40 -5.87 12.04
CA ASP A 165 10.77 -6.83 12.92
C ASP A 165 11.15 -8.29 12.60
N ARG A 166 10.93 -9.18 13.58
CA ARG A 166 11.21 -10.62 13.54
C ARG A 166 10.63 -11.34 12.36
N TYR A 167 9.51 -10.85 11.84
CA TYR A 167 8.92 -11.39 10.62
C TYR A 167 9.88 -11.31 9.41
N PHE A 168 10.72 -10.28 9.33
CA PHE A 168 11.66 -10.04 8.22
C PHE A 168 13.04 -10.63 8.45
N THR A 169 13.47 -10.70 9.71
CA THR A 169 14.84 -11.09 10.04
C THR A 169 15.11 -12.55 9.62
N THR A 170 16.01 -12.69 8.65
CA THR A 170 16.61 -13.96 8.23
C THR A 170 18.12 -13.74 8.03
N ILE A 171 18.93 -14.78 8.25
CA ILE A 171 20.40 -14.69 8.04
C ILE A 171 20.73 -14.28 6.59
N PRO A 172 20.12 -14.90 5.54
CA PRO A 172 20.43 -14.50 4.16
C PRO A 172 20.08 -13.04 3.85
N LEU A 173 19.05 -12.49 4.47
CA LEU A 173 18.71 -11.08 4.32
C LEU A 173 19.79 -10.17 4.94
N LEU A 174 20.28 -10.50 6.14
CA LEU A 174 21.33 -9.72 6.80
C LEU A 174 22.64 -9.74 5.99
N GLU A 175 23.03 -10.90 5.48
CA GLU A 175 24.19 -11.05 4.59
C GLU A 175 24.02 -10.19 3.33
N LYS A 176 22.83 -10.23 2.71
CA LYS A 176 22.57 -9.45 1.50
C LYS A 176 22.59 -7.95 1.72
N LEU A 177 22.10 -7.48 2.87
CA LEU A 177 22.14 -6.06 3.24
C LEU A 177 23.57 -5.58 3.48
N LEU A 178 24.40 -6.43 4.10
CA LEU A 178 25.81 -6.15 4.31
C LEU A 178 26.57 -6.02 2.98
N GLU A 179 26.33 -6.93 2.01
CA GLU A 179 26.87 -6.82 0.64
C GLU A 179 26.48 -5.50 -0.05
N LEU A 180 25.28 -4.99 0.23
CA LEU A 180 24.76 -3.75 -0.35
C LEU A 180 25.27 -2.48 0.38
N GLY A 181 26.06 -2.64 1.44
CA GLY A 181 26.64 -1.52 2.21
C GLY A 181 25.70 -0.97 3.29
N TYR A 182 24.73 -1.75 3.74
CA TYR A 182 23.86 -1.43 4.87
C TYR A 182 24.22 -2.28 6.07
N LYS A 183 24.22 -1.68 7.26
CA LYS A 183 24.24 -2.45 8.50
C LYS A 183 22.81 -2.71 8.92
N ALA A 184 22.50 -3.89 9.44
CA ALA A 184 21.13 -4.26 9.78
C ALA A 184 21.08 -5.14 11.03
N THR A 185 20.02 -4.97 11.82
CA THR A 185 19.75 -5.81 12.99
C THR A 185 18.24 -6.00 13.19
N GLY A 186 17.86 -7.05 13.90
CA GLY A 186 16.48 -7.39 14.21
C GLY A 186 16.40 -8.66 15.05
N THR A 187 15.24 -8.91 15.63
CA THR A 187 15.01 -10.12 16.42
C THR A 187 14.81 -11.31 15.50
N ILE A 188 15.66 -12.34 15.52
CA ILE A 188 15.46 -13.52 14.67
C ILE A 188 14.56 -14.56 15.33
N ALA A 189 13.69 -15.21 14.55
CA ALA A 189 12.92 -16.34 15.04
C ALA A 189 13.80 -17.57 15.22
N LEU A 190 13.69 -18.25 16.36
CA LEU A 190 14.55 -19.40 16.70
C LEU A 190 14.53 -20.49 15.61
N ASN A 191 13.36 -20.75 15.01
CA ASN A 191 13.19 -21.72 13.92
C ASN A 191 13.83 -21.30 12.58
N ARG A 192 14.34 -20.07 12.47
CA ARG A 192 15.08 -19.55 11.30
C ARG A 192 16.59 -19.57 11.52
N LEU A 193 17.04 -19.95 12.71
CA LEU A 193 18.45 -20.20 12.98
C LEU A 193 18.80 -21.62 12.56
N PRO A 194 20.05 -21.87 12.12
CA PRO A 194 20.56 -23.22 11.93
C PRO A 194 20.70 -23.89 13.31
N LEU A 195 19.59 -24.48 13.80
CA LEU A 195 19.47 -25.10 15.13
C LEU A 195 20.55 -26.15 15.41
N GLN A 196 21.11 -26.77 14.38
CA GLN A 196 22.22 -27.74 14.50
C GLN A 196 23.52 -27.12 15.04
N ARG A 197 23.62 -25.79 15.14
CA ARG A 197 24.83 -25.07 15.56
C ARG A 197 24.67 -24.25 16.83
N MET A 198 23.50 -24.25 17.48
CA MET A 198 23.25 -23.38 18.63
C MET A 198 22.46 -24.09 19.72
N ASP A 199 23.02 -24.12 20.93
CA ASP A 199 22.39 -24.71 22.13
C ASP A 199 21.83 -23.57 22.99
N PHE A 200 20.63 -23.10 22.65
CA PHE A 200 19.96 -22.06 23.42
C PHE A 200 19.17 -22.70 24.58
N PRO A 201 19.31 -22.18 25.82
CA PRO A 201 18.43 -22.59 26.90
C PRO A 201 16.97 -22.29 26.54
N LEU A 202 16.08 -23.21 26.86
CA LEU A 202 14.64 -22.98 26.74
C LEU A 202 14.22 -21.80 27.63
N ASP A 203 13.25 -21.00 27.20
CA ASP A 203 12.74 -19.85 27.99
C ASP A 203 12.39 -20.21 29.43
N ARG A 204 11.85 -21.42 29.67
CA ARG A 204 11.52 -21.92 31.03
C ARG A 204 12.74 -22.14 31.94
N ASN A 205 13.93 -22.25 31.36
CA ASN A 205 15.19 -22.48 32.04
C ASN A 205 16.00 -21.18 32.21
N MET A 206 15.54 -20.05 31.67
CA MET A 206 16.22 -18.77 31.77
C MET A 206 15.65 -17.94 32.92
N HIS A 207 16.51 -17.23 33.66
CA HIS A 207 16.06 -16.22 34.60
C HIS A 207 15.76 -14.90 33.86
N ARG A 208 14.74 -14.16 34.29
CA ARG A 208 14.38 -12.88 33.66
C ARG A 208 15.56 -11.90 33.79
N GLY A 209 16.16 -11.54 32.67
CA GLY A 209 17.31 -10.63 32.59
C GLY A 209 18.65 -11.30 32.25
N GLU A 210 18.66 -12.63 32.11
CA GLU A 210 19.76 -13.41 31.48
C GLU A 210 19.66 -13.44 29.96
#